data_AF-A0A5C3DVR4-F1
#
_entry.id   AF-A0A5C3DVR4-F1
#
_cell.length_a   1.000
_cell.length_b   1.000
_cell.length_c   1.000
_cell.angle_alpha   90.00
_cell.angle_beta   90.00
_cell.angle_gamma   90.00
#
_symmetry.space_group_name_H-M   'P 1'
#
loop_
_entity.id
_entity.type
_entity.pdbx_description
1 polymer ?
#
loop_
_entity_poly.entity_id
_entity_poly.type
_entity_poly.pdbx_seq_one_letter_code
_entity_poly.pdbx_strand_id
1 'polypeptide(L)'
;MTESPASSSLQTRLTTTFPQTASLTRQDLQALASEDYTPAPLPGQPRSQTETIAPASAYFEAFFHTLPQTQALYAVHADLLRANEAKAARNLERQPALEALRAETQQLFDRAKSLEAEWAQREQQLNEAQKRFNPSALHFNLTQSASKLNDRSEELANAFVEGLAYPKDDSGTAEEGLVDDTAFVRRYKQQRLLYHKRRLVADRWASGQVHWTD
;
A
#
# COMPACT_ATOMS: atom_id res chain seq x y z
N MET A 1 -70.29 53.35 -45.84
CA MET A 1 -69.13 53.18 -46.76
C MET A 1 -68.38 54.50 -46.72
N THR A 2 -67.19 54.68 -46.17
CA THR A 2 -66.06 53.82 -45.79
C THR A 2 -65.35 54.50 -44.62
N GLU A 3 -65.08 53.81 -43.52
CA GLU A 3 -64.33 54.35 -42.38
C GLU A 3 -62.81 54.16 -42.58
N SER A 4 -62.06 55.20 -42.20
CA SER A 4 -60.60 55.28 -42.19
C SER A 4 -59.95 54.20 -41.31
N PRO A 5 -58.79 53.62 -41.72
CA PRO A 5 -57.98 52.85 -40.80
C PRO A 5 -57.11 53.79 -39.96
N ALA A 6 -57.37 53.83 -38.65
CA ALA A 6 -56.46 54.42 -37.68
C ALA A 6 -55.22 53.53 -37.56
N SER A 7 -54.15 53.89 -38.27
CA SER A 7 -52.82 53.31 -38.08
C SER A 7 -52.17 53.89 -36.83
N SER A 8 -52.36 53.26 -35.68
CA SER A 8 -51.57 53.55 -34.48
C SER A 8 -50.36 52.61 -34.42
N SER A 9 -49.25 53.05 -35.02
CA SER A 9 -47.96 52.35 -34.99
C SER A 9 -47.32 52.45 -33.61
N LEU A 10 -47.60 51.49 -32.72
CA LEU A 10 -46.81 51.31 -31.49
C LEU A 10 -45.43 50.74 -31.86
N GLN A 11 -44.39 51.57 -31.71
CA GLN A 11 -43.00 51.16 -31.88
C GLN A 11 -42.57 50.33 -30.67
N THR A 12 -42.48 49.02 -30.85
CA THR A 12 -41.90 48.08 -29.89
C THR A 12 -40.52 47.62 -30.39
N ARG A 13 -39.70 47.02 -29.52
CA ARG A 13 -38.38 46.50 -29.92
C ARG A 13 -38.45 45.47 -31.06
N LEU A 14 -39.59 44.77 -31.19
CA LEU A 14 -39.86 43.89 -32.34
C LEU A 14 -40.01 44.68 -33.64
N THR A 15 -40.73 45.81 -33.60
CA THR A 15 -40.98 46.68 -34.76
C THR A 15 -39.71 47.33 -35.29
N THR A 16 -38.72 47.59 -34.42
CA THR A 16 -37.43 48.20 -34.80
C THR A 16 -36.41 47.20 -35.35
N THR A 17 -36.45 45.95 -34.88
CA THR A 17 -35.48 44.91 -35.30
C THR A 17 -35.93 44.19 -36.56
N PHE A 18 -37.25 44.06 -36.77
CA PHE A 18 -37.82 43.38 -37.94
C PHE A 18 -38.96 44.22 -38.54
N PRO A 19 -38.64 45.31 -39.27
CA PRO A 19 -39.65 46.23 -39.80
C PRO A 19 -40.58 45.56 -40.82
N GLN A 20 -40.12 44.52 -41.50
CA GLN A 20 -40.89 43.78 -42.52
C GLN A 20 -41.98 42.88 -41.91
N THR A 21 -41.81 42.41 -40.68
CA THR A 21 -42.81 41.56 -40.02
C THR A 21 -43.88 42.38 -39.29
N ALA A 22 -43.59 43.66 -39.01
CA ALA A 22 -44.50 44.57 -38.35
C ALA A 22 -45.69 45.02 -39.22
N SER A 23 -45.53 44.97 -40.55
CA SER A 23 -46.59 45.31 -41.51
C SER A 23 -47.49 44.13 -41.85
N LEU A 24 -47.21 42.93 -41.33
CA LEU A 24 -47.99 41.74 -41.63
C LEU A 24 -49.32 41.78 -40.90
N THR A 25 -50.39 41.57 -41.64
CA THR A 25 -51.73 41.53 -41.06
C THR A 25 -51.93 40.23 -40.28
N ARG A 26 -52.92 40.20 -39.38
CA ARG A 26 -53.25 39.00 -38.61
C ARG A 26 -53.53 37.78 -39.49
N GLN A 27 -54.08 37.99 -40.69
CA GLN A 27 -54.28 36.94 -41.69
C GLN A 27 -52.97 36.41 -42.27
N ASP A 28 -51.99 37.28 -42.51
CA ASP A 28 -50.67 36.88 -43.02
C ASP A 28 -49.89 36.06 -41.98
N LEU A 29 -50.02 36.41 -40.70
CA LEU A 29 -49.45 35.62 -39.60
C LEU A 29 -50.13 34.25 -39.45
N GLN A 30 -51.44 34.18 -39.73
CA GLN A 30 -52.17 32.90 -39.78
C GLN A 30 -51.77 32.04 -40.98
N ALA A 31 -51.50 32.65 -42.13
CA ALA A 31 -51.04 31.97 -43.34
C ALA A 31 -49.59 31.45 -43.21
N LEU A 32 -48.74 32.14 -42.45
CA LEU A 32 -47.39 31.66 -42.10
C LEU A 32 -47.41 30.54 -41.04
N ALA A 33 -48.48 30.47 -40.24
CA ALA A 33 -48.67 29.43 -39.22
C ALA A 33 -49.36 28.17 -39.76
N SER A 34 -50.02 28.22 -40.93
CA SER A 34 -50.53 27.03 -41.61
C SER A 34 -49.39 26.23 -42.25
N GLU A 35 -49.36 24.92 -42.02
CA GLU A 35 -48.29 23.95 -42.36
C GLU A 35 -47.92 23.84 -43.85
N ASP A 36 -48.60 24.55 -44.77
CA ASP A 36 -48.46 24.38 -46.22
C ASP A 36 -47.51 25.38 -46.92
N TYR A 37 -46.79 26.24 -46.20
CA TYR A 37 -45.85 27.18 -46.84
C TYR A 37 -44.53 26.49 -47.22
N THR A 38 -44.41 26.06 -48.48
CA THR A 38 -43.14 25.69 -49.11
C THR A 38 -42.60 26.85 -49.94
N PRO A 39 -41.53 27.56 -49.52
CA PRO A 39 -40.95 28.60 -50.36
C PRO A 39 -40.35 27.97 -51.62
N ALA A 40 -40.65 28.54 -52.78
CA ALA A 40 -40.15 28.08 -54.07
C ALA A 40 -38.60 28.07 -54.10
N PRO A 41 -37.96 27.03 -54.66
CA PRO A 41 -36.51 26.93 -54.63
C PRO A 41 -35.89 27.94 -55.59
N LEU A 42 -35.04 28.83 -55.06
CA LEU A 42 -34.14 29.66 -55.88
C LEU A 42 -33.07 28.76 -56.53
N PRO A 43 -32.79 28.92 -57.82
CA PRO A 43 -31.83 28.07 -58.52
C PRO A 43 -30.39 28.42 -58.09
N GLY A 44 -29.69 27.45 -57.47
CA GLY A 44 -28.22 27.48 -57.37
C GLY A 44 -27.57 27.22 -55.99
N GLN A 45 -28.28 26.84 -54.93
CA GLN A 45 -27.63 26.53 -53.65
C GLN A 45 -27.35 25.02 -53.45
N PRO A 46 -26.12 24.62 -53.09
CA PRO A 46 -25.78 23.24 -52.76
C PRO A 46 -26.44 22.82 -51.45
N ARG A 47 -26.96 21.58 -51.42
CA ARG A 47 -27.66 20.93 -50.30
C ARG A 47 -26.71 20.54 -49.15
N SER A 48 -25.90 21.47 -48.63
CA SER A 48 -25.17 21.27 -47.39
C SER A 48 -26.09 21.59 -46.21
N GLN A 49 -26.77 20.57 -45.71
CA GLN A 49 -27.17 20.35 -44.31
C GLN A 49 -27.22 21.61 -43.42
N THR A 50 -28.10 22.56 -43.74
CA THR A 50 -28.66 23.43 -42.72
C THR A 50 -29.94 22.74 -42.28
N GLU A 51 -29.92 22.14 -41.09
CA GLU A 51 -31.11 21.88 -40.28
C GLU A 51 -31.77 23.24 -40.05
N THR A 52 -32.48 23.71 -41.07
CA THR A 52 -33.09 25.02 -41.09
C THR A 52 -34.40 24.80 -40.36
N ILE A 53 -34.33 24.93 -39.03
CA ILE A 53 -35.48 24.84 -38.12
C ILE A 53 -36.59 25.66 -38.77
N ALA A 54 -37.66 24.99 -39.21
CA ALA A 54 -38.76 25.65 -39.89
C ALA A 54 -39.22 26.83 -39.00
N PRO A 55 -39.57 28.00 -39.55
CA PRO A 55 -39.90 29.17 -38.75
C PRO A 55 -40.97 28.86 -37.69
N ALA A 56 -41.96 28.02 -38.04
CA ALA A 56 -42.97 27.50 -37.12
C ALA A 56 -42.39 26.73 -35.91
N SER A 57 -41.34 25.93 -36.11
CA SER A 57 -40.62 25.21 -35.06
C SER A 57 -39.84 26.16 -34.15
N ALA A 58 -39.21 27.20 -34.70
CA ALA A 58 -38.50 28.20 -33.90
C ALA A 58 -39.46 29.05 -33.06
N TYR A 59 -40.65 29.38 -33.59
CA TYR A 59 -41.69 30.06 -32.82
C TYR A 59 -42.28 29.19 -31.72
N PHE A 60 -42.48 27.90 -31.99
CA PHE A 60 -42.94 26.94 -30.98
C PHE A 60 -41.91 26.77 -29.85
N GLU A 61 -40.62 26.60 -30.18
CA GLU A 61 -39.55 26.57 -29.19
C GLU A 61 -39.49 27.86 -28.36
N ALA A 62 -39.56 29.02 -29.02
CA ALA A 62 -39.55 30.31 -28.32
C ALA A 62 -40.73 30.41 -27.33
N PHE A 63 -41.95 30.03 -27.72
CA PHE A 63 -43.10 29.99 -26.82
C PHE A 63 -42.90 28.95 -25.71
N PHE A 64 -42.36 27.77 -26.02
CA PHE A 64 -42.11 26.73 -25.04
C PHE A 64 -41.11 27.15 -23.95
N HIS A 65 -40.06 27.90 -24.31
CA HIS A 65 -39.11 28.47 -23.34
C HIS A 65 -39.66 29.66 -22.54
N THR A 66 -40.82 30.21 -22.93
CA THR A 66 -41.52 31.25 -22.14
C THR A 66 -42.41 30.67 -21.04
N LEU A 67 -42.72 29.38 -21.07
CA LEU A 67 -43.55 28.74 -20.05
C LEU A 67 -42.84 28.79 -18.67
N PRO A 68 -43.53 29.18 -17.57
CA PRO A 68 -42.91 29.29 -16.25
C PRO A 68 -42.31 27.98 -15.74
N GLN A 69 -42.95 26.85 -16.09
CA GLN A 69 -42.52 25.51 -15.70
C GLN A 69 -41.21 25.10 -16.39
N THR A 70 -41.05 25.44 -17.67
CA THR A 70 -39.83 25.13 -18.43
C THR A 70 -38.68 26.04 -17.97
N GLN A 71 -38.94 27.32 -17.69
CA GLN A 71 -37.95 28.22 -17.07
C GLN A 71 -37.50 27.76 -15.69
N ALA A 72 -38.42 27.29 -14.85
CA ALA A 72 -38.09 26.70 -13.55
C ALA A 72 -37.22 25.45 -13.71
N LEU A 73 -37.52 24.59 -14.68
CA LEU A 73 -36.69 23.42 -14.98
C LEU A 73 -35.28 23.82 -15.45
N TYR A 74 -35.14 24.84 -16.30
CA TYR A 74 -33.82 25.34 -16.72
C TYR A 74 -33.03 25.91 -15.54
N ALA A 75 -33.67 26.63 -14.63
CA ALA A 75 -33.03 27.15 -13.43
C ALA A 75 -32.50 26.01 -12.54
N VAL A 76 -33.35 25.02 -12.25
CA VAL A 76 -32.96 23.83 -11.47
C VAL A 76 -31.84 23.05 -12.16
N HIS A 77 -31.93 22.87 -13.47
CA HIS A 77 -30.90 22.19 -14.26
C HIS A 77 -29.56 22.95 -14.20
N ALA A 78 -29.58 24.28 -14.33
CA ALA A 78 -28.38 25.11 -14.23
C ALA A 78 -27.78 25.08 -12.81
N ASP A 79 -28.61 25.05 -11.77
CA ASP A 79 -28.15 24.89 -10.39
C ASP A 79 -27.51 23.51 -10.16
N LEU A 80 -28.09 22.44 -10.71
CA LEU A 80 -27.54 21.09 -10.65
C LEU A 80 -26.19 20.98 -11.40
N LEU A 81 -26.07 21.60 -12.57
CA LEU A 81 -24.80 21.66 -13.30
C LEU A 81 -23.73 22.38 -12.49
N ARG A 82 -24.01 23.58 -11.96
CA ARG A 82 -23.09 24.31 -11.10
C ARG A 82 -22.68 23.50 -9.86
N ALA A 83 -23.62 22.80 -9.24
CA ALA A 83 -23.33 21.93 -8.10
C ALA A 83 -22.45 20.72 -8.50
N ASN A 84 -22.66 20.15 -9.69
CA ASN A 84 -21.83 19.05 -10.19
C ASN A 84 -20.41 19.53 -10.49
N GLU A 85 -20.27 20.65 -11.20
CA GLU A 85 -18.97 21.28 -11.50
C GLU A 85 -18.20 21.60 -10.22
N ALA A 86 -18.88 22.16 -9.20
CA ALA A 86 -18.26 22.43 -7.90
C ALA A 86 -17.78 21.14 -7.18
N LYS A 87 -18.53 20.04 -7.29
CA LYS A 87 -18.11 18.73 -6.76
C LYS A 87 -16.93 18.16 -7.55
N ALA A 88 -16.93 18.28 -8.87
CA ALA A 88 -15.84 17.83 -9.72
C ALA A 88 -14.55 18.61 -9.40
N ALA A 89 -14.63 19.93 -9.27
CA ALA A 89 -13.51 20.77 -8.86
C ALA A 89 -12.92 20.37 -7.50
N ARG A 90 -13.78 20.12 -6.50
CA ARG A 90 -13.33 19.64 -5.17
C ARG A 90 -12.69 18.26 -5.22
N ASN A 91 -13.17 17.37 -6.08
CA ASN A 91 -12.56 16.04 -6.24
C ASN A 91 -11.18 16.15 -6.88
N LEU A 92 -11.04 16.98 -7.93
CA LEU A 92 -9.75 17.23 -8.59
C LEU A 92 -8.74 17.88 -7.64
N GLU A 93 -9.18 18.82 -6.79
CA GLU A 93 -8.32 19.45 -5.78
C GLU A 93 -7.78 18.44 -4.75
N ARG A 94 -8.60 17.43 -4.38
CA ARG A 94 -8.23 16.40 -3.39
C ARG A 94 -7.41 15.25 -3.97
N GLN A 95 -7.51 15.01 -5.27
CA GLN A 95 -6.78 13.96 -5.97
C GLN A 95 -5.28 13.93 -5.66
N PRO A 96 -4.51 15.03 -5.76
CA PRO A 96 -3.06 14.99 -5.53
C PRO A 96 -2.70 14.59 -4.10
N ALA A 97 -3.45 15.07 -3.10
CA ALA A 97 -3.21 14.71 -1.71
C ALA A 97 -3.49 13.22 -1.44
N LEU A 98 -4.55 12.68 -2.06
CA LEU A 98 -4.88 11.25 -1.95
C LEU A 98 -3.87 10.36 -2.68
N GLU A 99 -3.38 10.78 -3.84
CA GLU A 99 -2.34 10.07 -4.58
C GLU A 99 -1.01 10.09 -3.82
N ALA A 100 -0.63 11.23 -3.25
CA ALA A 100 0.55 11.35 -2.39
C ALA A 100 0.45 10.41 -1.18
N LEU A 101 -0.69 10.43 -0.46
CA LEU A 101 -0.90 9.55 0.68
C LEU A 101 -0.87 8.07 0.27
N ARG A 102 -1.47 7.72 -0.87
CA ARG A 102 -1.44 6.35 -1.39
C ARG A 102 0.00 5.91 -1.68
N ALA A 103 0.79 6.76 -2.33
CA ALA A 103 2.20 6.47 -2.62
C ALA A 103 3.01 6.28 -1.33
N GLU A 104 2.82 7.15 -0.33
CA GLU A 104 3.47 7.03 0.97
C GLU A 104 3.09 5.72 1.68
N THR A 105 1.79 5.39 1.73
CA THR A 105 1.33 4.14 2.35
C THR A 105 1.88 2.91 1.64
N GLN A 106 2.01 2.96 0.31
CA GLN A 106 2.60 1.87 -0.47
C GLN A 106 4.08 1.70 -0.12
N GLN A 107 4.84 2.80 -0.07
CA GLN A 107 6.27 2.75 0.31
C GLN A 107 6.48 2.22 1.74
N LEU A 108 5.65 2.65 2.70
CA LEU A 108 5.70 2.16 4.07
C LEU A 108 5.33 0.67 4.16
N PHE A 109 4.34 0.24 3.39
CA PHE A 109 3.95 -1.17 3.31
C PHE A 109 5.06 -2.02 2.71
N ASP A 110 5.66 -1.58 1.60
CA ASP A 110 6.75 -2.30 0.94
C ASP A 110 7.97 -2.41 1.86
N ARG A 111 8.30 -1.34 2.60
CA ARG A 111 9.35 -1.35 3.62
C ARG A 111 9.03 -2.30 4.78
N ALA A 112 7.79 -2.32 5.26
CA ALA A 112 7.39 -3.25 6.32
C ALA A 112 7.52 -4.70 5.84
N LYS A 113 7.12 -4.98 4.59
CA LYS A 113 7.25 -6.30 3.96
C LYS A 113 8.70 -6.71 3.74
N SER A 114 9.58 -5.79 3.36
CA SER A 114 11.02 -6.09 3.25
C SER A 114 11.63 -6.42 4.60
N LEU A 115 11.27 -5.67 5.65
CA LEU A 115 11.74 -5.95 7.02
C LEU A 115 11.20 -7.28 7.56
N GLU A 116 9.95 -7.63 7.25
CA GLU A 116 9.37 -8.93 7.59
C GLU A 116 10.13 -10.07 6.91
N ALA A 117 10.54 -9.90 5.66
CA ALA A 117 11.37 -10.88 4.95
C ALA A 117 12.78 -10.99 5.57
N GLU A 118 13.40 -9.88 5.94
CA GLU A 118 14.71 -9.87 6.63
C GLU A 118 14.65 -10.48 8.03
N TRP A 119 13.51 -10.37 8.73
CA TRP A 119 13.34 -10.89 10.08
C TRP A 119 13.62 -12.40 10.16
N ALA A 120 13.13 -13.18 9.21
CA ALA A 120 13.35 -14.62 9.18
C ALA A 120 14.85 -14.98 9.13
N GLN A 121 15.66 -14.23 8.38
CA GLN A 121 17.10 -14.44 8.32
C GLN A 121 17.79 -14.05 9.62
N ARG A 122 17.42 -12.90 10.21
CA ARG A 122 18.00 -12.45 11.49
C ARG A 122 17.65 -13.40 12.64
N GLU A 123 16.43 -13.92 12.65
CA GLU A 123 15.97 -14.90 13.62
C GLU A 123 16.75 -16.21 13.48
N GLN A 124 17.03 -16.66 12.26
CA GLN A 124 17.90 -17.83 12.04
C GLN A 124 19.32 -17.58 12.57
N GLN A 125 19.92 -16.43 12.28
CA GLN A 125 21.25 -16.06 12.78
C GLN A 125 21.29 -15.99 14.33
N LEU A 126 20.26 -15.41 14.94
CA LEU A 126 20.11 -15.36 16.39
C LEU A 126 20.03 -16.76 16.99
N ASN A 127 19.16 -17.61 16.44
CA ASN A 127 19.01 -18.99 16.89
C ASN A 127 20.32 -19.77 16.73
N GLU A 128 21.06 -19.59 15.64
CA GLU A 128 22.37 -20.22 15.44
C GLU A 128 23.41 -19.77 16.45
N ALA A 129 23.48 -18.47 16.75
CA ALA A 129 24.36 -17.94 17.78
C ALA A 129 23.96 -18.47 19.18
N GLN A 130 22.66 -18.54 19.47
CA GLN A 130 22.11 -19.00 20.75
C GLN A 130 22.19 -20.51 20.97
N LYS A 131 22.23 -21.34 19.91
CA LYS A 131 22.32 -22.81 20.01
C LYS A 131 23.40 -23.27 20.98
N ARG A 132 24.55 -22.58 21.03
CA ARG A 132 25.68 -22.91 21.91
C ARG A 132 25.43 -22.61 23.40
N PHE A 133 24.55 -21.65 23.67
CA PHE A 133 24.22 -21.18 25.01
C PHE A 133 22.90 -21.74 25.53
N ASN A 134 22.19 -22.53 24.70
CA ASN A 134 21.00 -23.25 25.14
C ASN A 134 21.36 -24.16 26.33
N PRO A 135 20.56 -24.19 27.41
CA PRO A 135 20.80 -25.05 28.58
C PRO A 135 21.12 -26.52 28.22
N SER A 136 20.44 -27.07 27.21
CA SER A 136 20.70 -28.43 26.71
C SER A 136 22.10 -28.59 26.11
N ALA A 137 22.54 -27.63 25.29
CA ALA A 137 23.87 -27.63 24.70
C ALA A 137 24.97 -27.44 25.75
N LEU A 138 24.75 -26.57 26.73
CA LEU A 138 25.66 -26.38 27.85
C LEU A 138 25.78 -27.64 28.72
N HIS A 139 24.66 -28.31 29.01
CA HIS A 139 24.65 -29.58 29.74
C HIS A 139 25.35 -30.71 28.97
N PHE A 140 25.10 -30.80 27.67
CA PHE A 140 25.80 -31.74 26.78
C PHE A 140 27.31 -31.47 26.77
N ASN A 141 27.73 -30.22 26.62
CA ASN A 141 29.14 -29.82 26.65
C ASN A 141 29.79 -30.14 28.00
N LEU A 142 29.10 -29.91 29.11
CA LEU A 142 29.57 -30.27 30.45
C LEU A 142 29.79 -31.78 30.57
N THR A 143 28.80 -32.58 30.16
CA THR A 143 28.87 -34.05 30.19
C THR A 143 29.99 -34.58 29.30
N GLN A 144 30.09 -34.08 28.06
CA GLN A 144 31.17 -34.44 27.14
C GLN A 144 32.54 -34.07 27.71
N SER A 145 32.67 -32.90 28.33
CA SER A 145 33.93 -32.48 28.95
C SER A 145 34.31 -33.34 30.16
N ALA A 146 33.34 -33.92 30.88
CA ALA A 146 33.58 -34.87 31.94
C ALA A 146 34.06 -36.22 31.38
N SER A 147 33.42 -36.73 30.32
CA SER A 147 33.87 -37.94 29.62
C SER A 147 35.30 -37.81 29.09
N LYS A 148 35.62 -36.69 28.42
CA LYS A 148 36.99 -36.42 27.92
C LYS A 148 38.04 -36.40 29.05
N LEU A 149 37.69 -35.89 30.23
CA LEU A 149 38.59 -35.93 31.38
C LEU A 149 38.76 -37.33 31.96
N ASN A 150 37.69 -38.11 31.97
CA ASN A 150 37.76 -39.50 32.37
C ASN A 150 38.74 -40.23 31.44
N ASP A 151 38.51 -40.16 30.13
CA ASP A 151 39.34 -40.84 29.13
C ASP A 151 40.81 -40.40 29.23
N ARG A 152 41.08 -39.10 29.33
CA ARG A 152 42.44 -38.57 29.53
C ARG A 152 43.08 -39.03 30.85
N SER A 153 42.31 -39.17 31.92
CA SER A 153 42.82 -39.67 33.19
C SER A 153 43.16 -41.17 33.14
N GLU A 154 42.37 -41.95 32.40
CA GLU A 154 42.64 -43.37 32.16
C GLU A 154 43.85 -43.55 31.23
N GLU A 155 43.97 -42.75 30.16
CA GLU A 155 45.16 -42.73 29.29
C GLU A 155 46.44 -42.39 30.07
N LEU A 156 46.36 -41.40 30.96
CA LEU A 156 47.48 -41.00 31.82
C LEU A 156 47.84 -42.13 32.80
N ALA A 157 46.86 -42.82 33.37
CA ALA A 157 47.07 -43.97 34.25
C ALA A 157 47.69 -45.16 33.50
N ASN A 158 47.19 -45.47 32.30
CA ASN A 158 47.73 -46.54 31.45
C ASN A 158 49.17 -46.25 31.05
N ALA A 159 49.47 -45.00 30.65
CA ALA A 159 50.84 -44.60 30.32
C ALA A 159 51.80 -44.76 31.51
N PHE A 160 51.35 -44.45 32.74
CA PHE A 160 52.15 -44.66 33.94
C PHE A 160 52.42 -46.14 34.23
N VAL A 161 51.39 -47.00 34.12
CA VAL A 161 51.51 -48.45 34.38
C VAL A 161 52.38 -49.15 33.33
N GLU A 162 52.23 -48.77 32.07
CA GLU A 162 52.95 -49.37 30.93
C GLU A 162 54.33 -48.75 30.71
N GLY A 163 54.69 -47.69 31.47
CA GLY A 163 55.95 -46.96 31.31
C GLY A 163 56.06 -46.24 29.96
N LEU A 164 54.92 -45.92 29.34
CA LEU A 164 54.84 -45.23 28.05
C LEU A 164 54.98 -43.71 28.22
N ALA A 165 55.26 -43.02 27.12
CA ALA A 165 55.27 -41.57 27.10
C ALA A 165 53.89 -41.01 27.47
N TYR A 166 53.87 -40.04 28.38
CA TYR A 166 52.62 -39.40 28.81
C TYR A 166 51.96 -38.61 27.67
N PRO A 167 50.62 -38.63 27.59
CA PRO A 167 49.88 -37.80 26.65
C PRO A 167 50.23 -36.31 26.81
N LYS A 168 50.43 -35.59 25.70
CA LYS A 168 50.73 -34.16 25.73
C LYS A 168 49.54 -33.38 26.26
N ASP A 169 49.79 -32.53 27.25
CA ASP A 169 48.77 -31.60 27.73
C ASP A 169 48.65 -30.39 26.77
N ASP A 170 47.43 -29.90 26.50
CA ASP A 170 47.14 -28.64 25.77
C ASP A 170 47.80 -27.38 26.37
N SER A 171 48.45 -27.52 27.53
CA SER A 171 49.18 -26.47 28.27
C SER A 171 50.53 -26.10 27.65
N GLY A 172 51.02 -26.85 26.64
CA GLY A 172 52.27 -26.53 25.93
C GLY A 172 53.54 -26.58 26.78
N THR A 173 53.46 -27.01 28.04
CA THR A 173 54.58 -27.09 28.96
C THR A 173 55.11 -28.52 29.07
N ALA A 174 56.22 -28.69 28.34
CA ALA A 174 57.26 -29.72 28.37
C ALA A 174 56.88 -31.18 28.06
N GLU A 175 57.37 -31.63 26.90
CA GLU A 175 57.95 -32.97 26.78
C GLU A 175 59.11 -33.08 27.76
N GLU A 176 59.02 -33.98 28.74
CA GLU A 176 60.20 -34.55 29.36
C GLU A 176 59.86 -35.99 29.76
N GLY A 177 60.61 -36.92 29.17
CA GLY A 177 60.50 -38.33 29.45
C GLY A 177 60.71 -38.58 30.94
N LEU A 178 59.86 -39.44 31.51
CA LEU A 178 59.77 -39.72 32.95
C LEU A 178 59.27 -38.52 33.78
N VAL A 179 57.95 -38.31 33.76
CA VAL A 179 57.28 -37.62 34.85
C VAL A 179 57.55 -38.41 36.13
N ASP A 180 58.26 -37.79 37.09
CA ASP A 180 58.47 -38.30 38.45
C ASP A 180 57.15 -38.78 39.07
N ASP A 181 57.18 -39.84 39.88
CA ASP A 181 55.99 -40.45 40.49
C ASP A 181 55.12 -39.40 41.20
N THR A 182 55.78 -38.41 41.82
CA THR A 182 55.10 -37.31 42.52
C THR A 182 54.32 -36.39 41.57
N ALA A 183 54.81 -36.19 40.36
CA ALA A 183 54.19 -35.38 39.34
C ALA A 183 53.04 -36.13 38.63
N PHE A 184 53.16 -37.45 38.43
CA PHE A 184 52.03 -38.30 38.01
C PHE A 184 50.87 -38.20 39.00
N VAL A 185 51.13 -38.48 40.28
CA VAL A 185 50.10 -38.47 41.33
C VAL A 185 49.40 -37.12 41.39
N ARG A 186 50.15 -36.02 41.25
CA ARG A 186 49.59 -34.66 41.24
C ARG A 186 48.66 -34.44 40.05
N ARG A 187 49.09 -34.76 38.84
CA ARG A 187 48.31 -34.58 37.60
C ARG A 187 47.06 -35.45 37.59
N TYR A 188 47.19 -36.74 37.93
CA TYR A 188 46.08 -37.66 38.00
C TYR A 188 45.02 -37.22 39.03
N LYS A 189 45.45 -36.83 40.24
CA LYS A 189 44.54 -36.29 41.27
C LYS A 189 43.80 -35.04 40.80
N GLN A 190 44.49 -34.12 40.12
CA GLN A 190 43.88 -32.91 39.58
C GLN A 190 42.81 -33.24 38.53
N GLN A 191 43.11 -34.14 37.59
CA GLN A 191 42.16 -34.56 36.56
C GLN A 191 40.94 -35.27 37.16
N ARG A 192 41.13 -36.20 38.11
CA ARG A 192 40.02 -36.93 38.76
C ARG A 192 39.17 -36.02 39.63
N LEU A 193 39.76 -35.08 40.38
CA LEU A 193 39.02 -34.07 41.14
C LEU A 193 38.11 -33.25 40.22
N LEU A 194 38.65 -32.81 39.08
CA LEU A 194 37.93 -31.98 38.14
C LEU A 194 36.82 -32.78 37.42
N TYR A 195 37.09 -34.04 37.06
CA TYR A 195 36.10 -34.98 36.55
C TYR A 195 34.93 -35.15 37.53
N HIS A 196 35.20 -35.51 38.79
CA HIS A 196 34.14 -35.73 39.79
C HIS A 196 33.34 -34.45 40.05
N LYS A 197 34.00 -33.29 40.09
CA LYS A 197 33.31 -31.99 40.20
C LYS A 197 32.35 -31.77 39.03
N ARG A 198 32.81 -31.96 37.80
CA ARG A 198 31.97 -31.77 36.60
C ARG A 198 30.83 -32.77 36.53
N ARG A 199 31.08 -34.03 36.88
CA ARG A 199 30.05 -35.08 36.91
C ARG A 199 28.97 -34.80 37.95
N LEU A 200 29.36 -34.41 39.16
CA LEU A 200 28.42 -34.03 40.21
C LEU A 200 27.57 -32.82 39.80
N VAL A 201 28.17 -31.82 39.15
CA VAL A 201 27.41 -30.67 38.61
C VAL A 201 26.47 -31.11 37.49
N ALA A 202 26.90 -32.01 36.60
CA ALA A 202 26.07 -32.53 35.51
C ALA A 202 24.88 -33.36 36.04
N ASP A 203 25.08 -34.15 37.08
CA ASP A 203 24.04 -34.96 37.74
C ASP A 203 23.02 -34.05 38.47
N ARG A 204 23.50 -33.01 39.16
CA ARG A 204 22.63 -31.99 39.80
C ARG A 204 21.83 -31.19 38.77
N TRP A 205 22.41 -30.91 37.61
CA TRP A 205 21.70 -30.27 36.52
C TRP A 205 20.62 -31.21 35.98
N ALA A 206 20.95 -32.48 35.71
CA ALA A 206 20.00 -33.48 35.22
C ALA A 206 18.83 -33.72 36.19
N SER A 207 19.05 -33.59 37.50
CA SER A 207 18.01 -33.68 38.53
C SER A 207 17.19 -32.38 38.72
N GLY A 208 17.47 -31.33 37.94
CA GLY A 208 16.76 -30.05 38.02
C GLY A 208 17.10 -29.21 39.25
N GLN A 209 18.17 -29.54 39.97
CA GLN A 209 18.61 -28.85 41.20
C GLN A 209 19.50 -27.62 40.91
N VAL A 210 19.71 -27.28 39.63
CA VAL A 210 20.48 -26.11 39.23
C VAL A 210 19.50 -24.99 38.86
N HIS A 211 19.50 -23.94 39.68
CA HIS A 211 18.78 -22.71 39.41
C HIS A 211 19.76 -21.66 38.88
N TRP A 212 19.49 -21.14 37.70
CA TRP A 212 20.16 -19.96 37.17
C TRP A 212 19.47 -18.75 37.78
N THR A 213 20.22 -17.90 38.48
CA THR A 213 19.71 -16.58 38.89
C THR A 213 19.78 -15.67 37.68
N ASP A 214 18.64 -15.08 37.30
CA ASP A 214 18.55 -14.04 36.25
C ASP A 214 19.38 -12.79 36.62
#